data_AF-A0A7Y2L4T4-F1
#
_entry.id   AF-A0A7Y2L4T4-F1
#
_cell.length_a   1.000
_cell.length_b   1.000
_cell.length_c   1.000
_cell.angle_alpha   90.00
_cell.angle_beta   90.00
_cell.angle_gamma   90.00
#
_symmetry.space_group_name_H-M   'P 1'
#
loop_
_entity.id
_entity.type
_entity.pdbx_description
1 polymer ?
#
loop_
_entity_poly.entity_id
_entity_poly.type
_entity_poly.pdbx_seq_one_letter_code
_entity_poly.pdbx_strand_id
1 'polypeptide(L)'
;MSLFAFADDPNRALMAINNEYTNYRYLYPHGGMPASLEQVHKAQASEGVSVIEIRRTGNGWAFAQGSPFNRRIHGNTPIRLGGPAAGHALLRTRADNTGTLALGTFQNCANGKTPWGTYLTCEENFTDCFGSSDPRQAFDTAQKRYGAVAASKEINWHHHDPRFDLAVNPNELNRHGWVVEIDPFDPHSMPVKRTALGRFKHENAALA
;
A
#
# COMPACT_ATOMS: atom_id res chain seq x y z
N MET A 1 12.95 4.25 0.84
CA MET A 1 13.21 3.38 2.02
C MET A 1 13.82 4.16 3.17
N SER A 2 13.76 3.66 4.40
CA SER A 2 14.43 4.22 5.58
C SER A 2 15.11 3.16 6.43
N LEU A 3 16.23 3.53 7.07
CA LEU A 3 16.96 2.69 8.02
C LEU A 3 16.73 3.19 9.45
N PHE A 4 16.45 2.26 10.37
CA PHE A 4 16.24 2.49 11.79
C PHE A 4 17.29 1.69 12.57
N ALA A 5 18.16 2.39 13.30
CA ALA A 5 19.17 1.73 14.14
C ALA A 5 18.49 1.08 15.36
N PHE A 6 18.98 -0.08 15.79
CA PHE A 6 18.66 -0.59 17.12
C PHE A 6 19.38 0.25 18.18
N ALA A 7 18.65 0.69 19.20
CA ALA A 7 19.21 1.56 20.24
C ALA A 7 20.28 0.87 21.09
N ASP A 8 20.16 -0.46 21.22
CA ASP A 8 20.97 -1.32 22.08
C ASP A 8 22.07 -2.10 21.33
N ASP A 9 22.05 -2.11 19.99
CA ASP A 9 23.03 -2.84 19.19
C ASP A 9 23.43 -2.08 17.91
N PRO A 10 24.66 -1.52 17.84
CA PRO A 10 25.13 -0.77 16.67
C PRO A 10 25.40 -1.66 15.44
N ASN A 11 25.39 -2.99 15.60
CA ASN A 11 25.54 -3.94 14.51
C ASN A 11 24.19 -4.44 13.96
N ARG A 12 23.07 -3.86 14.41
CA ARG A 12 21.72 -4.20 13.94
C ARG A 12 20.97 -2.96 13.48
N ALA A 13 20.21 -3.12 12.41
CA ALA A 13 19.26 -2.11 11.97
C ALA A 13 18.05 -2.77 11.30
N LEU A 14 16.91 -2.07 11.32
CA LEU A 14 15.77 -2.39 10.48
C LEU A 14 15.76 -1.47 9.26
N MET A 15 15.35 -2.00 8.12
CA MET A 15 15.02 -1.22 6.94
C MET A 15 13.54 -1.41 6.61
N ALA A 16 12.83 -0.31 6.42
CA ALA A 16 11.50 -0.32 5.82
C ALA A 16 11.61 0.16 4.37
N ILE A 17 11.23 -0.71 3.44
CA ILE A 17 11.48 -0.57 2.01
C ILE A 17 10.14 -0.70 1.28
N ASN A 18 9.77 0.30 0.51
CA ASN A 18 8.57 0.20 -0.32
C ASN A 18 8.76 -0.77 -1.47
N ASN A 19 7.65 -1.37 -1.90
CA ASN A 19 7.51 -2.12 -3.11
C ASN A 19 6.35 -1.49 -3.91
N GLU A 20 6.69 -0.74 -4.94
CA GLU A 20 5.75 0.18 -5.59
C GLU A 20 4.77 -0.54 -6.51
N TYR A 21 5.28 -1.19 -7.55
CA TYR A 21 4.50 -1.95 -8.52
C TYR A 21 5.24 -3.24 -8.93
N THR A 22 4.64 -4.01 -9.82
CA THR A 22 5.23 -5.26 -10.33
C THR A 22 5.29 -5.27 -11.86
N ASN A 23 6.22 -6.07 -12.39
CA ASN A 23 6.38 -6.28 -13.82
C ASN A 23 5.71 -7.60 -14.22
N TYR A 24 4.51 -7.56 -14.80
CA TYR A 24 3.75 -8.77 -15.12
C TYR A 24 4.48 -9.76 -16.04
N ARG A 25 5.29 -9.24 -16.97
CA ARG A 25 6.17 -10.03 -17.84
C ARG A 25 7.14 -10.97 -17.10
N TYR A 26 7.42 -10.68 -15.83
CA TYR A 26 8.30 -11.49 -14.97
C TYR A 26 7.54 -12.13 -13.80
N LEU A 27 6.43 -11.52 -13.37
CA LEU A 27 5.64 -12.04 -12.25
C LEU A 27 4.94 -13.36 -12.58
N TYR A 28 4.47 -13.49 -13.82
CA TYR A 28 3.69 -14.64 -14.26
C TYR A 28 4.44 -15.48 -15.29
N PRO A 29 4.33 -16.82 -15.25
CA PRO A 29 4.92 -17.68 -16.28
C PRO A 29 4.47 -17.35 -17.70
N HIS A 30 3.22 -16.88 -17.86
CA HIS A 30 2.66 -16.49 -19.15
C HIS A 30 3.06 -15.06 -19.60
N GLY A 31 3.62 -14.26 -18.71
CA GLY A 31 4.16 -12.92 -18.99
C GLY A 31 3.13 -11.83 -19.37
N GLY A 32 1.83 -12.12 -19.28
CA GLY A 32 0.74 -11.21 -19.65
C GLY A 32 -0.05 -10.68 -18.45
N MET A 33 -1.26 -10.18 -18.71
CA MET A 33 -2.17 -9.65 -17.69
C MET A 33 -2.66 -10.72 -16.70
N PRO A 34 -3.04 -10.34 -15.45
CA PRO A 34 -3.64 -11.28 -14.51
C PRO A 34 -4.92 -11.89 -15.10
N ALA A 35 -5.04 -13.22 -15.03
CA ALA A 35 -6.15 -13.98 -15.60
C ALA A 35 -7.03 -14.67 -14.53
N SER A 36 -6.76 -14.43 -13.25
CA SER A 36 -7.52 -15.00 -12.13
C SER A 36 -7.37 -14.15 -10.87
N LEU A 37 -8.25 -14.37 -9.88
CA LEU A 37 -8.14 -13.73 -8.56
C LEU A 37 -6.81 -14.07 -7.88
N GLU A 38 -6.32 -15.30 -8.02
CA GLU A 38 -5.01 -15.70 -7.48
C GLU A 38 -3.86 -14.87 -8.08
N GLN A 39 -3.89 -14.63 -9.40
CA GLN A 39 -2.89 -13.80 -10.05
C GLN A 39 -2.98 -12.34 -9.63
N VAL A 40 -4.19 -11.81 -9.43
CA VAL A 40 -4.40 -10.48 -8.84
C VAL A 40 -3.84 -10.42 -7.42
N HIS A 41 -4.14 -11.40 -6.57
CA HIS A 41 -3.57 -11.49 -5.23
C HIS A 41 -2.04 -11.57 -5.25
N LYS A 42 -1.45 -12.28 -6.23
CA LYS A 42 0.00 -12.34 -6.41
C LYS A 42 0.59 -10.97 -6.76
N ALA A 43 -0.06 -10.18 -7.61
CA ALA A 43 0.37 -8.80 -7.90
C ALA A 43 0.26 -7.90 -6.67
N GLN A 44 -0.88 -7.92 -5.98
CA GLN A 44 -1.09 -7.20 -4.72
C GLN A 44 -0.08 -7.60 -3.63
N ALA A 45 0.36 -8.86 -3.63
CA ALA A 45 1.40 -9.38 -2.74
C ALA A 45 2.82 -8.97 -3.13
N SER A 46 3.05 -8.43 -4.33
CA SER A 46 4.33 -7.83 -4.73
C SER A 46 4.49 -6.40 -4.25
N GLU A 47 3.38 -5.70 -3.99
CA GLU A 47 3.36 -4.29 -3.58
C GLU A 47 3.35 -4.13 -2.06
N GLY A 48 3.46 -2.89 -1.58
CA GLY A 48 3.41 -2.55 -0.15
C GLY A 48 4.76 -2.15 0.44
N VAL A 49 5.09 -2.74 1.58
CA VAL A 49 6.34 -2.51 2.32
C VAL A 49 6.95 -3.83 2.77
N SER A 50 8.26 -3.93 2.64
CA SER A 50 9.10 -4.95 3.24
C SER A 50 9.88 -4.34 4.41
N VAL A 51 9.63 -4.83 5.62
CA VAL A 51 10.47 -4.56 6.79
C VAL A 51 11.46 -5.71 6.91
N ILE A 52 12.75 -5.39 6.96
CA ILE A 52 13.82 -6.39 7.10
C ILE A 52 14.82 -5.98 8.17
N GLU A 53 15.34 -6.96 8.91
CA GLU A 53 16.54 -6.76 9.71
C GLU A 53 17.79 -6.96 8.85
N ILE A 54 18.75 -6.06 9.03
CA ILE A 54 20.12 -6.21 8.55
C ILE A 54 21.09 -6.25 9.74
N ARG A 55 22.15 -7.05 9.60
CA ARG A 55 23.21 -7.19 10.60
C ARG A 55 24.56 -6.88 9.99
N ARG A 56 25.42 -6.21 10.75
CA ARG A 56 26.81 -5.98 10.37
C ARG A 56 27.57 -7.29 10.54
N THR A 57 28.27 -7.69 9.49
CA THR A 57 29.18 -8.84 9.44
C THR A 57 30.59 -8.35 9.17
N GLY A 58 31.57 -9.27 9.15
CA GLY A 58 32.94 -8.94 8.71
C GLY A 58 33.03 -8.38 7.29
N ASN A 59 32.03 -8.67 6.44
CA ASN A 59 31.97 -8.24 5.04
C ASN A 59 30.99 -7.07 4.80
N GLY A 60 30.50 -6.41 5.86
CA GLY A 60 29.50 -5.34 5.77
C GLY A 60 28.10 -5.79 6.21
N TRP A 61 27.09 -5.01 5.86
CA TRP A 61 25.69 -5.28 6.25
C TRP A 61 25.08 -6.39 5.39
N ALA A 62 24.41 -7.34 6.03
CA ALA A 62 23.74 -8.47 5.38
C ALA A 62 22.31 -8.65 5.91
N PHE A 63 21.41 -9.13 5.06
CA PHE A 63 20.04 -9.49 5.45
C PHE A 63 20.02 -10.62 6.48
N ALA A 64 19.32 -10.40 7.59
CA ALA A 64 19.10 -11.42 8.61
C ALA A 64 17.80 -12.20 8.32
N GLN A 65 17.90 -13.22 7.46
CA GLN A 65 16.80 -14.13 7.19
C GLN A 65 16.33 -14.81 8.48
N GLY A 66 15.01 -14.89 8.68
CA GLY A 66 14.41 -15.45 9.90
C GLY A 66 14.34 -14.50 11.10
N SER A 67 14.76 -13.23 10.96
CA SER A 67 14.52 -12.24 12.00
C SER A 67 13.01 -12.11 12.33
N PRO A 68 12.63 -12.01 13.62
CA PRO A 68 11.24 -11.81 14.03
C PRO A 68 10.68 -10.45 13.62
N PHE A 69 11.53 -9.49 13.24
CA PHE A 69 11.11 -8.18 12.72
C PHE A 69 10.80 -8.22 11.23
N ASN A 70 11.21 -9.27 10.51
CA ASN A 70 10.95 -9.37 9.08
C ASN A 70 9.45 -9.47 8.81
N ARG A 71 8.92 -8.54 8.02
CA ARG A 71 7.48 -8.40 7.83
C ARG A 71 7.15 -7.94 6.41
N ARG A 72 6.10 -8.52 5.84
CA ARG A 72 5.42 -7.99 4.65
C ARG A 72 4.14 -7.29 5.05
N ILE A 73 3.97 -6.09 4.53
CA ILE A 73 2.71 -5.35 4.49
C ILE A 73 2.42 -5.20 3.02
N HIS A 74 1.27 -5.68 2.55
CA HIS A 74 0.98 -5.82 1.11
C HIS A 74 -0.45 -5.36 0.78
N GLY A 75 -0.84 -5.44 -0.49
CA GLY A 75 -2.13 -4.94 -1.00
C GLY A 75 -3.41 -5.59 -0.44
N ASN A 76 -3.28 -6.55 0.49
CA ASN A 76 -4.38 -7.19 1.22
C ASN A 76 -4.19 -7.21 2.75
N THR A 77 -3.13 -6.59 3.29
CA THR A 77 -2.94 -6.50 4.74
C THR A 77 -4.03 -5.60 5.35
N PRO A 78 -4.68 -5.96 6.46
CA PRO A 78 -5.61 -5.06 7.15
C PRO A 78 -4.89 -3.80 7.66
N ILE A 79 -5.42 -2.63 7.33
CA ILE A 79 -4.87 -1.32 7.70
C ILE A 79 -5.98 -0.45 8.27
N ARG A 80 -5.72 0.17 9.41
CA ARG A 80 -6.68 1.08 10.06
C ARG A 80 -6.69 2.43 9.37
N LEU A 81 -7.86 3.05 9.22
CA LEU A 81 -7.95 4.47 8.88
C LEU A 81 -7.97 5.30 10.16
N GLY A 82 -7.07 6.27 10.28
CA GLY A 82 -6.99 7.19 11.41
C GLY A 82 -7.07 8.64 10.99
N GLY A 83 -7.51 9.51 11.89
CA GLY A 83 -7.66 10.95 11.65
C GLY A 83 -9.05 11.38 11.20
N PRO A 84 -9.23 12.64 10.75
CA PRO A 84 -10.53 13.28 10.59
C PRO A 84 -11.50 12.62 9.61
N ALA A 85 -10.99 11.92 8.58
CA ALA A 85 -11.85 11.28 7.59
C ALA A 85 -12.30 9.88 8.01
N ALA A 86 -11.64 9.25 9.00
CA ALA A 86 -11.99 7.90 9.44
C ALA A 86 -13.46 7.83 9.89
N GLY A 87 -14.19 6.83 9.41
CA GLY A 87 -15.61 6.65 9.71
C GLY A 87 -16.58 7.43 8.81
N HIS A 88 -16.07 8.34 7.98
CA HIS A 88 -16.88 9.16 7.07
C HIS A 88 -17.61 8.30 6.03
N ALA A 89 -18.79 8.72 5.60
CA ALA A 89 -19.64 7.98 4.66
C ALA A 89 -18.91 7.62 3.34
N LEU A 90 -18.03 8.51 2.86
CA LEU A 90 -17.22 8.30 1.66
C LEU A 90 -16.12 7.22 1.81
N LEU A 91 -15.83 6.76 3.02
CA LEU A 91 -14.87 5.68 3.30
C LEU A 91 -15.56 4.34 3.63
N ARG A 92 -16.89 4.30 3.65
CA ARG A 92 -17.65 3.07 3.89
C ARG A 92 -17.83 2.30 2.59
N THR A 93 -17.63 1.00 2.64
CA THR A 93 -17.88 0.07 1.54
C THR A 93 -18.81 -1.03 2.02
N ARG A 94 -19.22 -1.94 1.12
CA ARG A 94 -20.00 -3.13 1.52
C ARG A 94 -19.21 -4.03 2.49
N ALA A 95 -17.89 -4.14 2.29
CA ALA A 95 -17.02 -4.99 3.11
C ALA A 95 -16.64 -4.36 4.46
N ASP A 96 -16.64 -3.02 4.55
CA ASP A 96 -16.45 -2.29 5.79
C ASP A 96 -17.47 -1.15 5.88
N ASN A 97 -18.57 -1.41 6.59
CA ASN A 97 -19.63 -0.43 6.80
C ASN A 97 -19.28 0.63 7.84
N THR A 98 -18.17 0.47 8.57
CA THR A 98 -17.72 1.45 9.57
C THR A 98 -16.90 2.55 8.91
N GLY A 99 -16.15 2.25 7.84
CA GLY A 99 -15.23 3.17 7.17
C GLY A 99 -13.94 3.40 7.96
N THR A 100 -13.50 2.39 8.72
CA THR A 100 -12.34 2.48 9.63
C THR A 100 -11.27 1.43 9.37
N LEU A 101 -11.53 0.45 8.49
CA LEU A 101 -10.59 -0.61 8.13
C LEU A 101 -10.50 -0.76 6.60
N ALA A 102 -9.32 -0.55 6.03
CA ALA A 102 -9.01 -0.79 4.63
C ALA A 102 -8.17 -2.06 4.45
N LEU A 103 -8.30 -2.72 3.29
CA LEU A 103 -7.38 -3.78 2.89
C LEU A 103 -6.28 -3.19 2.02
N GLY A 104 -5.07 -3.23 2.54
CA GLY A 104 -3.85 -2.99 1.82
C GLY A 104 -3.38 -1.55 1.75
N THR A 105 -2.10 -1.47 1.45
CA THR A 105 -1.40 -0.32 0.89
C THR A 105 -0.61 -0.86 -0.30
N PHE A 106 -0.67 -0.14 -1.43
CA PHE A 106 -0.13 -0.54 -2.72
C PHE A 106 0.18 0.72 -3.53
N GLN A 107 0.92 0.59 -4.64
CA GLN A 107 1.51 1.74 -5.34
C GLN A 107 2.34 2.63 -4.38
N ASN A 108 3.13 1.97 -3.53
CA ASN A 108 3.94 2.59 -2.49
C ASN A 108 5.21 3.19 -3.09
N CYS A 109 5.25 4.51 -3.27
CA CYS A 109 6.32 5.20 -3.99
C CYS A 109 7.57 5.40 -3.11
N ALA A 110 7.67 6.53 -2.41
CA ALA A 110 8.75 6.86 -1.49
C ALA A 110 8.27 6.96 -0.03
N ASN A 111 9.00 7.71 0.80
CA ASN A 111 8.90 7.52 2.25
C ASN A 111 9.13 8.77 3.10
N GLY A 112 8.87 8.61 4.39
CA GLY A 112 9.31 9.48 5.48
C GLY A 112 9.78 8.66 6.68
N LYS A 113 10.64 9.25 7.52
CA LYS A 113 11.11 8.65 8.78
C LYS A 113 10.79 9.64 9.90
N THR A 114 9.93 9.24 10.82
CA THR A 114 9.54 10.12 11.92
C THR A 114 10.60 10.10 13.02
N PRO A 115 10.75 11.19 13.79
CA PRO A 115 11.67 11.22 14.92
C PRO A 115 11.21 10.36 16.11
N TRP A 116 9.94 9.92 16.13
CA TRP A 116 9.40 9.00 17.14
C TRP A 116 9.47 7.51 16.72
N GLY A 117 10.29 7.18 15.73
CA GLY A 117 10.67 5.79 15.44
C GLY A 117 9.76 5.04 14.47
N THR A 118 8.85 5.73 13.77
CA THR A 118 7.95 5.11 12.78
C THR A 118 8.33 5.45 11.33
N TYR A 119 7.85 4.62 10.42
CA TYR A 119 8.03 4.76 8.98
C TYR A 119 6.75 5.28 8.33
N LEU A 120 6.90 6.20 7.38
CA LEU A 120 5.81 6.66 6.52
C LEU A 120 6.02 6.09 5.12
N THR A 121 5.04 5.35 4.62
CA THR A 121 4.95 4.94 3.21
C THR A 121 3.85 5.71 2.51
N CYS A 122 4.01 5.98 1.22
CA CYS A 122 3.17 6.92 0.47
C CYS A 122 2.50 6.22 -0.72
N GLU A 123 1.17 6.24 -0.77
CA GLU A 123 0.39 5.70 -1.88
C GLU A 123 0.29 6.76 -3.01
N GLU A 124 0.91 6.48 -4.15
CA GLU A 124 1.06 7.45 -5.23
C GLU A 124 0.07 7.18 -6.38
N ASN A 125 0.39 6.22 -7.25
CA ASN A 125 -0.41 5.90 -8.43
C ASN A 125 -1.54 4.90 -8.15
N PHE A 126 -2.13 4.95 -6.95
CA PHE A 126 -3.17 4.03 -6.49
C PHE A 126 -4.39 3.97 -7.43
N THR A 127 -4.72 5.08 -8.11
CA THR A 127 -5.84 5.14 -9.07
C THR A 127 -5.69 4.18 -10.25
N ASP A 128 -4.45 3.84 -10.59
CA ASP A 128 -4.12 3.07 -11.78
C ASP A 128 -4.61 1.62 -11.63
N CYS A 129 -4.78 1.15 -10.40
CA CYS A 129 -5.26 -0.18 -10.04
C CYS A 129 -6.78 -0.36 -10.19
N PHE A 130 -7.53 0.74 -10.25
CA PHE A 130 -9.00 0.71 -10.30
C PHE A 130 -9.51 0.73 -11.73
N GLY A 131 -10.56 -0.03 -12.00
CA GLY A 131 -11.29 -0.01 -13.25
C GLY A 131 -12.79 -0.17 -13.02
N SER A 132 -13.53 -0.50 -14.07
CA SER A 132 -14.98 -0.69 -13.99
C SER A 132 -15.41 -1.80 -14.93
N SER A 133 -16.27 -2.70 -14.45
CA SER A 133 -16.96 -3.66 -15.31
C SER A 133 -18.01 -3.02 -16.23
N ASP A 134 -18.49 -1.81 -15.91
CA ASP A 134 -19.26 -0.98 -16.83
C ASP A 134 -18.32 -0.12 -17.71
N PRO A 135 -18.22 -0.39 -19.03
CA PRO A 135 -17.39 0.42 -19.93
C PRO A 135 -17.93 1.85 -20.12
N ARG A 136 -19.16 2.13 -19.72
CA ARG A 136 -19.80 3.45 -19.76
C ARG A 136 -19.87 4.11 -18.38
N GLN A 137 -19.08 3.62 -17.42
CA GLN A 137 -19.03 4.15 -16.06
C GLN A 137 -18.96 5.68 -16.06
N ALA A 138 -19.97 6.30 -15.45
CA ALA A 138 -19.94 7.73 -15.18
C ALA A 138 -19.03 7.98 -13.97
N PHE A 139 -18.04 8.85 -14.14
CA PHE A 139 -17.19 9.33 -13.06
C PHE A 139 -17.63 10.73 -12.63
N ASP A 140 -17.72 10.95 -11.33
CA ASP A 140 -17.97 12.28 -10.77
C ASP A 140 -16.73 13.20 -10.94
N THR A 141 -16.89 14.48 -10.62
CA THR A 141 -15.83 15.49 -10.75
C THR A 141 -14.57 15.14 -9.95
N ALA A 142 -14.72 14.57 -8.75
CA ALA A 142 -13.60 14.18 -7.92
C ALA A 142 -12.88 12.96 -8.51
N GLN A 143 -13.60 11.89 -8.86
CA GLN A 143 -13.04 10.70 -9.50
C GLN A 143 -12.26 11.04 -10.78
N LYS A 144 -12.80 11.94 -11.62
CA LYS A 144 -12.12 12.46 -12.81
C LYS A 144 -10.84 13.23 -12.46
N ARG A 145 -10.89 14.10 -11.44
CA ARG A 145 -9.72 14.87 -10.99
C ARG A 145 -8.59 13.96 -10.51
N TYR A 146 -8.90 12.83 -9.87
CA TYR A 146 -7.90 11.85 -9.45
C TYR A 146 -7.42 10.94 -10.58
N GLY A 147 -8.10 10.93 -11.74
CA GLY A 147 -7.66 10.22 -12.94
C GLY A 147 -8.13 8.76 -13.02
N ALA A 148 -9.24 8.40 -12.37
CA ALA A 148 -9.84 7.08 -12.52
C ALA A 148 -10.41 6.90 -13.94
N VAL A 149 -10.20 5.72 -14.52
CA VAL A 149 -10.69 5.34 -15.86
C VAL A 149 -11.28 3.93 -15.81
N ALA A 150 -12.29 3.64 -16.64
CA ALA A 150 -12.96 2.34 -16.63
C ALA A 150 -12.00 1.18 -16.97
N ALA A 151 -11.04 1.40 -17.86
CA ALA A 151 -10.09 0.37 -18.28
C ALA A 151 -9.01 0.03 -17.23
N SER A 152 -8.92 0.76 -16.11
CA SER A 152 -7.68 0.88 -15.33
C SER A 152 -6.49 1.37 -16.19
N LYS A 153 -5.28 1.43 -15.64
CA LYS A 153 -4.07 1.74 -16.42
C LYS A 153 -3.16 0.52 -16.53
N GLU A 154 -3.56 -0.42 -17.37
CA GLU A 154 -2.80 -1.66 -17.62
C GLU A 154 -2.58 -2.53 -16.35
N ILE A 155 -3.41 -2.34 -15.31
CA ILE A 155 -3.36 -3.14 -14.08
C ILE A 155 -4.39 -4.27 -14.09
N ASN A 156 -5.61 -4.00 -14.53
CA ASN A 156 -6.66 -4.99 -14.82
C ASN A 156 -7.09 -5.90 -13.65
N TRP A 157 -6.89 -5.47 -12.40
CA TRP A 157 -7.33 -6.25 -11.22
C TRP A 157 -8.84 -6.38 -11.12
N HIS A 158 -9.58 -5.33 -11.50
CA HIS A 158 -11.04 -5.24 -11.38
C HIS A 158 -11.81 -6.34 -12.11
N HIS A 159 -11.22 -7.00 -13.12
CA HIS A 159 -11.83 -8.15 -13.80
C HIS A 159 -11.95 -9.39 -12.91
N HIS A 160 -11.14 -9.49 -11.86
CA HIS A 160 -11.07 -10.69 -11.02
C HIS A 160 -11.20 -10.39 -9.52
N ASP A 161 -10.90 -9.17 -9.07
CA ASP A 161 -11.15 -8.70 -7.71
C ASP A 161 -12.16 -7.53 -7.72
N PRO A 162 -13.42 -7.76 -7.34
CA PRO A 162 -14.47 -6.74 -7.39
C PRO A 162 -14.21 -5.57 -6.42
N ARG A 163 -13.25 -5.67 -5.51
CA ARG A 163 -12.81 -4.54 -4.68
C ARG A 163 -12.28 -3.38 -5.54
N PHE A 164 -11.66 -3.68 -6.67
CA PHE A 164 -11.11 -2.69 -7.60
C PHE A 164 -12.08 -2.28 -8.72
N ASP A 165 -13.29 -2.85 -8.73
CA ASP A 165 -14.35 -2.49 -9.67
C ASP A 165 -15.19 -1.33 -9.12
N LEU A 166 -15.08 -0.16 -9.76
CA LEU A 166 -15.78 1.06 -9.36
C LEU A 166 -17.28 1.02 -9.63
N ALA A 167 -17.78 0.10 -10.47
CA ALA A 167 -19.21 -0.13 -10.61
C ALA A 167 -19.81 -0.84 -9.37
N VAL A 168 -18.97 -1.57 -8.62
CA VAL A 168 -19.37 -2.36 -7.45
C VAL A 168 -18.98 -1.67 -6.13
N ASN A 169 -17.75 -1.19 -6.03
CA ASN A 169 -17.16 -0.59 -4.82
C ASN A 169 -16.55 0.80 -5.10
N PRO A 170 -17.36 1.81 -5.50
CA PRO A 170 -16.83 3.14 -5.86
C PRO A 170 -16.08 3.84 -4.71
N ASN A 171 -16.49 3.59 -3.46
CA ASN A 171 -15.84 4.17 -2.27
C ASN A 171 -14.50 3.49 -1.93
N GLU A 172 -14.17 2.33 -2.50
CA GLU A 172 -12.84 1.74 -2.30
C GLU A 172 -11.74 2.68 -2.79
N LEU A 173 -11.98 3.41 -3.89
CA LEU A 173 -11.06 4.44 -4.39
C LEU A 173 -10.69 5.47 -3.33
N ASN A 174 -11.62 5.82 -2.42
CA ASN A 174 -11.41 6.82 -1.37
C ASN A 174 -10.58 6.28 -0.19
N ARG A 175 -10.45 4.95 -0.05
CA ARG A 175 -9.69 4.29 1.02
C ARG A 175 -8.19 4.16 0.70
N HIS A 176 -7.74 4.69 -0.44
CA HIS A 176 -6.35 4.71 -0.89
C HIS A 176 -5.94 6.12 -1.37
N GLY A 177 -4.62 6.35 -1.51
CA GLY A 177 -4.03 7.66 -1.78
C GLY A 177 -3.64 8.42 -0.51
N TRP A 178 -3.26 7.69 0.53
CA TRP A 178 -2.90 8.24 1.83
C TRP A 178 -1.43 7.98 2.16
N VAL A 179 -0.88 8.81 3.04
CA VAL A 179 0.32 8.43 3.81
C VAL A 179 -0.09 7.38 4.84
N VAL A 180 0.66 6.29 4.93
CA VAL A 180 0.46 5.19 5.86
C VAL A 180 1.64 5.10 6.82
N GLU A 181 1.35 5.13 8.12
CA GLU A 181 2.36 4.99 9.18
C GLU A 181 2.48 3.54 9.64
N ILE A 182 3.73 3.10 9.79
CA ILE A 182 4.13 1.73 10.16
C ILE A 182 5.13 1.81 11.30
N ASP A 183 4.95 1.00 12.34
CA ASP A 183 6.00 0.75 13.33
C ASP A 183 6.87 -0.42 12.87
N PRO A 184 8.14 -0.19 12.49
CA PRO A 184 9.02 -1.27 12.05
C PRO A 184 9.49 -2.16 13.23
N PHE A 185 9.46 -1.67 14.47
CA PHE A 185 9.92 -2.40 15.65
C PHE A 185 8.83 -3.27 16.29
N ASP A 186 7.55 -3.05 15.97
CA ASP A 186 6.46 -3.94 16.34
C ASP A 186 5.93 -4.70 15.09
N PRO A 187 6.35 -5.96 14.86
CA PRO A 187 5.94 -6.75 13.71
C PRO A 187 4.45 -7.15 13.74
N HIS A 188 3.75 -6.97 14.87
CA HIS A 188 2.33 -7.25 15.03
C HIS A 188 1.44 -6.00 14.97
N SER A 189 2.04 -4.80 15.05
CA SER A 189 1.33 -3.53 14.97
C SER A 189 0.48 -3.43 13.70
N MET A 190 -0.74 -2.91 13.79
CA MET A 190 -1.54 -2.64 12.59
C MET A 190 -1.17 -1.27 12.01
N PRO A 191 -0.77 -1.17 10.72
CA PRO A 191 -0.48 0.11 10.08
C PRO A 191 -1.69 1.06 10.06
N VAL A 192 -1.44 2.35 9.90
CA VAL A 192 -2.48 3.38 9.99
C VAL A 192 -2.41 4.35 8.82
N LYS A 193 -3.47 4.43 8.00
CA LYS A 193 -3.64 5.51 7.02
C LYS A 193 -3.91 6.82 7.76
N ARG A 194 -3.07 7.83 7.57
CA ARG A 194 -3.12 9.11 8.29
C ARG A 194 -3.90 10.16 7.51
N THR A 195 -5.22 10.14 7.66
CA THR A 195 -6.13 10.97 6.84
C THR A 195 -5.97 12.48 7.06
N ALA A 196 -5.39 12.90 8.18
CA ALA A 196 -5.07 14.30 8.44
C ALA A 196 -4.04 14.89 7.47
N LEU A 197 -3.22 14.05 6.82
CA LEU A 197 -2.20 14.48 5.85
C LEU A 197 -2.78 14.68 4.43
N GLY A 198 -4.10 14.49 4.26
CA GLY A 198 -4.77 14.65 2.98
C GLY A 198 -4.61 13.46 2.05
N ARG A 199 -5.48 13.42 1.03
CA ARG A 199 -5.53 12.34 0.03
C ARG A 199 -5.12 12.87 -1.34
N PHE A 200 -4.05 12.34 -1.90
CA PHE A 200 -3.58 12.62 -3.25
C PHE A 200 -2.55 11.56 -3.65
N LYS A 201 -1.90 11.74 -4.81
CA LYS A 201 -0.82 10.88 -5.26
C LYS A 201 0.47 11.26 -4.52
N HIS A 202 0.71 10.64 -3.36
CA HIS A 202 1.83 11.00 -2.48
C HIS A 202 3.13 10.36 -2.96
N GLU A 203 4.14 11.17 -3.25
CA GLU A 203 5.49 10.69 -3.57
C GLU A 203 6.23 10.25 -2.29
N ASN A 204 6.59 11.22 -1.44
CA ASN A 204 7.29 11.02 -0.17
C ASN A 204 6.64 11.81 0.97
N ALA A 205 7.22 11.73 2.18
CA ALA A 205 6.84 12.55 3.32
C ALA A 205 8.11 13.09 4.02
N ALA A 206 8.50 14.32 3.68
CA ALA A 206 9.63 14.99 4.31
C ALA A 206 9.24 15.48 5.71
N LEU A 207 10.02 15.08 6.71
CA LEU A 207 9.89 15.58 8.09
C LEU A 207 10.83 16.78 8.25
N ALA A 208 10.40 17.74 9.09
CA ALA A 208 11.18 18.92 9.46
C ALA A 208 12.22 18.61 10.54
#